data_AF-A0A381I6G5-F1
#
_entry.id   AF-A0A381I6G5-F1
#
_cell.length_a   1.000
_cell.length_b   1.000
_cell.length_c   1.000
_cell.angle_alpha   90.00
_cell.angle_beta   90.00
_cell.angle_gamma   90.00
#
_symmetry.space_group_name_H-M   'P 1'
#
loop_
_entity.id
_entity.type
_entity.pdbx_description
1 polymer ?
#
loop_
_entity_poly.entity_id
_entity_poly.type
_entity_poly.pdbx_seq_one_letter_code
_entity_poly.pdbx_strand_id
1 'polypeptide(L)'
;MNNLQVIERNNERVLTTQQLADVYETDVNNIQANFNRNKDRFKENIHYFLLQGEYLKEFKNQPTNSQLVSKHSSQLYLWTERGANRHCKILDTDKAWEQFDNLEETYFKVKQHKPTCIEDVLIESLKEMKDLRLQVNQANSIALEAKTEVETIKDVVSLDSNSWRTNTHQLIARIAKKQGGFEHINMLRTESYELLNKRFGVDLHRRLINKRRKMAEEGVSESKREKVNNLDVIQDDKKLIEGYVAIVKDMALKYGISSDLSKN
;
A
#
# COMPACT_ATOMS: atom_id res chain seq x y z
N MET A 1 1.86 9.22 27.24
CA MET A 1 0.70 9.67 26.44
C MET A 1 -0.50 8.83 26.85
N ASN A 2 -1.37 9.34 27.71
CA ASN A 2 -2.62 8.66 28.06
C ASN A 2 -3.61 8.87 26.90
N ASN A 3 -4.16 7.78 26.36
CA ASN A 3 -5.26 7.86 25.41
C ASN A 3 -6.47 8.46 26.12
N LEU A 4 -6.78 9.73 25.83
CA LEU A 4 -7.98 10.39 26.34
C LEU A 4 -9.21 9.64 25.82
N GLN A 5 -9.99 9.08 26.74
CA GLN A 5 -11.26 8.46 26.39
C GLN A 5 -12.23 9.52 25.86
N VAL A 6 -12.70 9.34 24.63
CA VAL A 6 -13.64 10.28 23.99
C VAL A 6 -15.02 10.12 24.61
N ILE A 7 -15.59 11.23 25.09
CA ILE A 7 -16.96 11.31 25.61
C ILE A 7 -17.70 12.30 24.73
N GLU A 8 -18.84 11.89 24.17
CA GLU A 8 -19.68 12.74 23.35
C GLU A 8 -21.03 13.00 24.06
N ARG A 9 -21.41 14.27 24.15
CA ARG A 9 -22.72 14.71 24.65
C ARG A 9 -23.25 15.80 23.72
N ASN A 10 -24.49 15.63 23.26
CA ASN A 10 -25.14 16.56 22.32
C ASN A 10 -24.30 16.84 21.06
N ASN A 11 -23.64 15.81 20.52
CA ASN A 11 -22.68 15.90 19.40
C ASN A 11 -21.44 16.80 19.66
N GLU A 12 -21.18 17.15 20.91
CA GLU A 12 -19.96 17.85 21.33
C GLU A 12 -19.06 16.91 22.12
N ARG A 13 -17.74 17.00 21.88
CA ARG A 13 -16.74 16.31 22.68
C ARG A 13 -16.60 17.01 24.02
N VAL A 14 -16.64 16.22 25.08
CA VAL A 14 -16.55 16.72 26.45
C VAL A 14 -15.47 15.98 27.25
N LEU A 15 -14.91 16.66 28.24
CA LEU A 15 -13.90 16.12 29.13
C LEU A 15 -14.43 16.02 30.55
N THR A 16 -14.09 14.95 31.27
CA THR A 16 -14.26 14.93 32.73
C THR A 16 -13.25 15.85 33.40
N THR A 17 -13.52 16.23 34.65
CA THR A 17 -12.54 17.00 35.45
C THR A 17 -11.19 16.30 35.59
N GLN A 18 -11.16 14.96 35.64
CA GLN A 18 -9.91 14.19 35.65
C GLN A 18 -9.13 14.37 34.35
N GLN A 19 -9.79 14.16 33.21
CA GLN A 19 -9.15 14.32 31.91
C GLN A 19 -8.67 15.76 31.68
N LEU A 20 -9.44 16.74 32.14
CA LEU A 20 -9.04 18.15 32.06
C LEU A 20 -7.81 18.45 32.92
N ALA A 21 -7.73 17.85 34.10
CA ALA A 21 -6.56 17.96 34.98
C ALA A 21 -5.33 17.33 34.33
N ASP A 22 -5.47 16.17 33.69
CA ASP A 22 -4.40 15.51 32.94
C ASP A 22 -3.91 16.36 31.75
N VAL A 23 -4.82 17.01 31.02
CA VAL A 23 -4.50 17.89 29.87
C VAL A 23 -3.70 19.12 30.29
N TYR A 24 -4.09 19.74 31.41
CA TYR A 24 -3.40 20.92 31.94
C TYR A 24 -2.30 20.60 32.96
N GLU A 25 -1.91 19.33 33.08
CA GLU A 25 -0.85 18.87 33.99
C GLU A 25 -1.02 19.40 35.42
N THR A 26 -2.25 19.31 35.94
CA THR A 26 -2.62 19.78 37.27
C THR A 26 -3.47 18.78 38.03
N ASP A 27 -3.77 19.06 39.29
CA ASP A 27 -4.62 18.21 40.12
C ASP A 27 -6.12 18.49 39.90
N VAL A 28 -6.94 17.45 40.00
CA VAL A 28 -8.41 17.57 39.96
C VAL A 28 -8.95 18.56 40.99
N ASN A 29 -8.35 18.56 42.19
CA ASN A 29 -8.71 19.48 43.25
C ASN A 29 -8.45 20.94 42.85
N ASN A 30 -7.37 21.19 42.10
CA ASN A 30 -7.04 22.52 41.61
C ASN A 30 -8.06 22.99 40.57
N ILE A 31 -8.45 22.12 39.62
CA ILE A 31 -9.52 22.41 38.66
C ILE A 31 -10.83 22.77 39.37
N GLN A 32 -11.25 21.95 40.34
CA GLN A 32 -12.49 22.17 41.08
C GLN A 32 -12.46 23.45 41.92
N ALA A 33 -11.36 23.70 42.64
CA ALA A 33 -11.20 24.91 43.43
C ALA A 33 -11.24 26.17 42.56
N ASN A 34 -10.54 26.17 41.43
CA ASN A 34 -10.52 27.29 40.49
C ASN A 34 -11.87 27.54 39.82
N PHE A 35 -12.58 26.47 39.44
CA PHE A 35 -13.94 26.57 38.93
C PHE A 35 -14.88 27.19 39.97
N ASN A 36 -14.86 26.70 41.21
CA ASN A 36 -15.74 27.19 42.27
C ASN A 36 -15.48 28.67 42.60
N ARG A 37 -14.22 29.11 42.60
CA ARG A 37 -13.84 30.52 42.81
C ARG A 37 -14.27 31.45 41.68
N ASN A 38 -14.45 30.93 40.47
CA ASN A 38 -14.78 31.69 39.27
C ASN A 38 -16.11 31.25 38.66
N LYS A 39 -17.02 30.69 39.47
CA LYS A 39 -18.23 30.02 38.98
C LYS A 39 -19.14 30.95 38.19
N ASP A 40 -19.16 32.23 38.52
CA ASP A 40 -19.84 33.32 37.81
C ASP A 40 -19.37 33.47 36.35
N ARG A 41 -18.12 33.10 36.08
CA ARG A 41 -17.54 33.10 34.74
C ARG A 41 -17.88 31.83 33.97
N PHE A 42 -18.56 30.85 34.53
CA PHE A 42 -18.98 29.66 33.79
C PHE A 42 -20.50 29.63 33.64
N LYS A 43 -20.94 29.12 32.49
CA LYS A 43 -22.35 29.01 32.11
C LYS A 43 -22.62 27.55 31.77
N GLU A 44 -23.59 26.97 32.46
CA GLU A 44 -24.10 25.63 32.16
C GLU A 44 -24.62 25.57 30.72
N ASN A 45 -24.45 24.44 30.06
CA ASN A 45 -24.74 24.18 28.64
C ASN A 45 -23.88 24.96 27.62
N ILE A 46 -22.95 25.80 28.06
CA ILE A 46 -21.97 26.46 27.18
C ILE A 46 -20.56 26.00 27.51
N HIS A 47 -20.21 26.01 28.80
CA HIS A 47 -18.86 25.68 29.26
C HIS A 47 -18.82 24.29 29.93
N TYR A 48 -19.93 23.85 30.49
CA TYR A 48 -20.02 22.54 31.12
C TYR A 48 -21.45 22.00 31.10
N PHE A 49 -21.57 20.68 31.21
CA PHE A 49 -22.80 19.98 31.56
C PHE A 49 -22.66 19.40 32.97
N LEU A 50 -23.67 19.62 33.81
CA LEU A 50 -23.72 19.08 35.16
C LEU A 50 -24.64 17.86 35.18
N LEU A 51 -24.08 16.68 35.43
CA LEU A 51 -24.84 15.45 35.59
C LEU A 51 -25.11 15.17 37.06
N GLN A 52 -26.37 15.01 37.41
CA GLN A 52 -26.86 14.67 38.75
C GLN A 52 -28.04 13.70 38.66
N GLY A 53 -28.37 13.04 39.77
CA GLY A 53 -29.55 12.18 39.87
C GLY A 53 -29.56 11.04 38.84
N GLU A 54 -30.68 10.89 38.12
CA GLU A 54 -30.86 9.83 37.13
C GLU A 54 -29.85 9.92 35.97
N TYR A 55 -29.58 11.12 35.46
CA TYR A 55 -28.62 11.33 34.38
C TYR A 55 -27.19 10.87 34.72
N LEU A 56 -26.77 11.05 35.99
CA LEU A 56 -25.48 10.56 36.46
C LEU A 56 -25.48 9.04 36.63
N LYS A 57 -26.60 8.46 37.08
CA LYS A 57 -26.76 7.01 37.23
C LYS A 57 -26.68 6.31 35.87
N GLU A 58 -27.37 6.84 34.87
CA GLU A 58 -27.29 6.35 33.48
C GLU A 58 -25.87 6.44 32.93
N PHE A 59 -25.20 7.57 33.11
CA PHE A 59 -23.82 7.76 32.65
C PHE A 59 -22.86 6.73 33.26
N LYS A 60 -22.98 6.46 34.57
CA LYS A 60 -22.16 5.45 35.27
C LYS A 60 -22.46 4.01 34.83
N ASN A 61 -23.69 3.72 34.42
CA ASN A 61 -24.11 2.38 33.98
C ASN A 61 -23.64 2.03 32.57
N GLN A 62 -23.16 3.00 31.79
CA GLN A 62 -22.59 2.72 30.47
C GLN A 62 -21.24 2.00 30.63
N PRO A 63 -21.03 0.82 30.01
CA PRO A 63 -19.82 0.02 30.17
C PRO A 63 -18.54 0.84 29.89
N THR A 64 -18.58 1.65 28.84
CA THR A 64 -17.49 2.53 28.42
C THR A 64 -17.14 3.56 29.50
N ASN A 65 -18.13 4.17 30.17
CA ASN A 65 -17.93 5.30 31.07
C ASN A 65 -17.87 4.92 32.56
N SER A 66 -18.08 3.64 32.88
CA SER A 66 -18.20 3.12 34.24
C SER A 66 -16.97 3.33 35.14
N GLN A 67 -15.78 3.46 34.53
CA GLN A 67 -14.51 3.67 35.24
C GLN A 67 -14.08 5.15 35.34
N LEU A 68 -14.76 6.05 34.63
CA LEU A 68 -14.36 7.46 34.54
C LEU A 68 -14.72 8.28 35.79
N VAL A 69 -15.62 7.78 36.62
CA VAL A 69 -16.19 8.53 37.76
C VAL A 69 -16.36 7.61 38.96
N SER A 70 -16.00 8.11 40.14
CA SER A 70 -16.22 7.38 41.39
C SER A 70 -17.69 6.99 41.58
N LYS A 71 -17.91 5.74 42.01
CA LYS A 71 -19.25 5.21 42.33
C LYS A 71 -20.00 6.10 43.33
N HIS A 72 -19.26 6.73 44.25
CA HIS A 72 -19.81 7.58 45.31
C HIS A 72 -20.06 9.04 44.91
N SER A 73 -19.65 9.47 43.70
CA SER A 73 -19.86 10.87 43.29
C SER A 73 -21.35 11.17 43.11
N SER A 74 -21.87 12.22 43.75
CA SER A 74 -23.26 12.67 43.60
C SER A 74 -23.46 13.62 42.41
N GLN A 75 -22.37 14.17 41.87
CA GLN A 75 -22.37 15.14 40.78
C GLN A 75 -21.17 14.89 39.85
N LEU A 76 -21.31 15.20 38.57
CA LEU A 76 -20.22 15.17 37.60
C LEU A 76 -20.28 16.38 36.68
N TYR A 77 -19.14 17.05 36.52
CA TYR A 77 -18.97 18.10 35.51
C TYR A 77 -18.32 17.51 34.26
N LEU A 78 -18.96 17.75 33.12
CA LEU A 78 -18.41 17.47 31.79
C LEU A 78 -18.11 18.80 31.10
N TRP A 79 -16.85 19.06 30.81
CA TRP A 79 -16.34 20.31 30.25
C TRP A 79 -16.40 20.28 28.73
N THR A 80 -17.02 21.29 28.13
CA THR A 80 -16.96 21.48 26.67
C THR A 80 -15.58 22.02 26.29
N GLU A 81 -15.24 22.05 24.99
CA GLU A 81 -14.01 22.68 24.51
C GLU A 81 -13.89 24.14 24.97
N ARG A 82 -15.02 24.87 24.99
CA ARG A 82 -15.07 26.26 25.50
C ARG A 82 -14.83 26.33 27.01
N GLY A 83 -15.34 25.35 27.76
CA GLY A 83 -15.08 25.23 29.19
C GLY A 83 -13.62 24.95 29.49
N ALA A 84 -13.02 23.99 28.78
CA ALA A 84 -11.60 23.66 28.87
C ALA A 84 -10.73 24.88 28.56
N ASN A 85 -10.99 25.57 27.45
CA ASN A 85 -10.26 26.81 27.11
C ASN A 85 -10.44 27.91 28.17
N ARG A 86 -11.59 27.99 28.84
CA ARG A 86 -11.80 28.95 29.93
C ARG A 86 -10.99 28.58 31.18
N HIS A 87 -10.70 27.31 31.41
CA HIS A 87 -9.78 26.87 32.46
C HIS A 87 -8.34 27.32 32.20
N CYS A 88 -7.88 27.33 30.95
CA CYS A 88 -6.56 27.86 30.59
C CYS A 88 -6.35 29.31 31.07
N LYS A 89 -7.39 30.16 31.09
CA LYS A 89 -7.28 31.54 31.63
C LYS A 89 -7.09 31.60 33.15
N ILE A 90 -7.48 30.56 33.88
CA ILE A 90 -7.55 30.55 35.35
C ILE A 90 -6.41 29.72 35.94
N LEU A 91 -5.92 28.73 35.20
CA LEU A 91 -4.82 27.88 35.60
C LEU A 91 -3.48 28.55 35.29
N ASP A 92 -2.55 28.44 36.24
CA ASP A 92 -1.19 28.98 36.11
C ASP A 92 -0.19 27.83 35.89
N THR A 93 -0.42 27.06 34.84
CA THR A 93 0.38 25.88 34.44
C THR A 93 1.00 26.12 33.08
N ASP A 94 2.18 25.55 32.80
CA ASP A 94 2.85 25.69 31.49
C ASP A 94 1.94 25.26 30.32
N LYS A 95 1.16 24.18 30.51
CA LYS A 95 0.16 23.73 29.51
C LYS A 95 -0.97 24.72 29.28
N ALA A 96 -1.35 25.49 30.29
CA ALA A 96 -2.35 26.54 30.14
C ALA A 96 -1.79 27.72 29.33
N TRP A 97 -0.52 28.08 29.53
CA TRP A 97 0.17 29.08 28.73
C TRP A 97 0.33 28.63 27.27
N GLU A 98 0.76 27.39 27.02
CA GLU A 98 0.85 26.82 25.67
C GLU A 98 -0.51 26.84 24.95
N GLN A 99 -1.59 26.49 25.64
CA GLN A 99 -2.93 26.56 25.07
C GLN A 99 -3.37 28.01 24.79
N PHE A 100 -2.96 28.96 25.62
CA PHE A 100 -3.24 30.38 25.40
C PHE A 100 -2.52 30.89 24.15
N ASP A 101 -1.23 30.58 24.00
CA ASP A 101 -0.44 30.92 22.81
C ASP A 101 -1.06 30.34 21.53
N ASN A 102 -1.50 29.08 21.58
CA ASN A 102 -2.20 28.43 20.45
C ASN A 102 -3.50 29.16 20.07
N LEU A 103 -4.27 29.63 21.05
CA LEU A 103 -5.48 30.41 20.81
C LEU A 103 -5.18 31.79 20.21
N GLU A 104 -4.13 32.46 20.70
CA GLU A 104 -3.68 33.74 20.14
C GLU A 104 -3.19 33.57 18.69
N GLU A 105 -2.32 32.59 18.44
CA GLU A 105 -1.78 32.34 17.11
C GLU A 105 -2.91 31.98 16.12
N THR A 106 -3.88 31.16 16.54
CA THR A 106 -5.07 30.85 15.73
C THR A 106 -5.90 32.10 15.42
N TYR A 107 -6.13 32.96 16.42
CA TYR A 107 -6.85 34.21 16.23
C TYR A 107 -6.15 35.13 15.21
N PHE A 108 -4.82 35.29 15.31
CA PHE A 108 -4.06 36.13 14.39
C PHE A 108 -3.91 35.50 13.01
N LYS A 109 -3.74 34.18 12.89
CA LYS A 109 -3.77 33.45 11.61
C LYS A 109 -5.09 33.66 10.88
N VAL A 110 -6.23 33.47 11.55
CA VAL A 110 -7.56 33.69 10.97
C VAL A 110 -7.78 35.16 10.60
N LYS A 111 -7.22 36.11 11.37
CA LYS A 111 -7.30 37.53 11.07
C LYS A 111 -6.43 37.93 9.86
N GLN A 112 -5.27 37.31 9.69
CA GLN A 112 -4.39 37.50 8.53
C GLN A 112 -4.94 36.81 7.27
N HIS A 113 -5.54 35.64 7.42
CA HIS A 113 -6.23 34.88 6.37
C HIS A 113 -7.73 35.17 6.31
N LYS A 114 -8.16 36.41 6.56
CA LYS A 114 -9.50 36.81 6.13
C LYS A 114 -9.42 36.97 4.62
N PRO A 115 -10.02 36.07 3.80
CA PRO A 115 -10.06 36.31 2.37
C PRO A 115 -10.81 37.62 2.15
N THR A 116 -10.08 38.63 1.70
CA THR A 116 -10.61 39.96 1.40
C THR A 116 -11.57 39.91 0.21
N CYS A 117 -11.44 38.88 -0.62
CA CYS A 117 -12.23 38.67 -1.81
C CYS A 117 -12.48 37.17 -2.07
N ILE A 118 -13.63 36.86 -2.69
CA ILE A 118 -14.00 35.53 -3.21
C ILE A 118 -12.96 35.01 -4.23
N GLU A 119 -12.26 35.92 -4.92
CA GLU A 119 -11.23 35.61 -5.92
C GLU A 119 -10.02 34.88 -5.31
N ASP A 120 -9.61 35.20 -4.08
CA ASP A 120 -8.46 34.54 -3.44
C ASP A 120 -8.77 33.07 -3.12
N VAL A 121 -10.00 32.77 -2.69
CA VAL A 121 -10.48 31.40 -2.44
C VAL A 121 -10.55 30.61 -3.76
N LEU A 122 -10.99 31.26 -4.83
CA LEU A 122 -11.06 30.65 -6.15
C LEU A 122 -9.67 30.37 -6.72
N ILE A 123 -8.70 31.26 -6.52
CA ILE A 123 -7.32 31.08 -6.97
C ILE A 123 -6.66 29.89 -6.28
N GLU A 124 -6.84 29.74 -4.96
CA GLU A 124 -6.23 28.64 -4.21
C GLU A 124 -6.82 27.29 -4.62
N SER A 125 -8.16 27.19 -4.72
CA SER A 125 -8.82 25.97 -5.20
C SER A 125 -8.45 25.59 -6.64
N LEU A 126 -8.24 26.58 -7.52
CA LEU A 126 -7.78 26.35 -8.89
C LEU A 126 -6.33 25.84 -8.95
N LYS A 127 -5.45 26.31 -8.07
CA LYS A 127 -4.07 25.79 -7.97
C LYS A 127 -4.07 24.33 -7.54
N GLU A 128 -4.83 23.99 -6.50
CA GLU A 128 -4.97 22.62 -6.02
C GLU A 128 -5.50 21.68 -7.12
N MET A 129 -6.51 22.11 -7.87
CA MET A 129 -7.03 21.34 -9.01
C MET A 129 -6.00 21.16 -10.12
N LYS A 130 -5.19 22.19 -10.41
CA LYS A 130 -4.14 22.11 -11.43
C LYS A 130 -3.07 21.09 -11.04
N ASP A 131 -2.66 21.09 -9.78
CA ASP A 131 -1.66 20.15 -9.26
C ASP A 131 -2.21 18.72 -9.24
N LEU A 132 -3.47 18.54 -8.84
CA LEU A 132 -4.13 17.25 -8.91
C LEU A 132 -4.21 16.73 -10.35
N ARG A 133 -4.53 17.60 -11.32
CA ARG A 133 -4.59 17.21 -12.74
C ARG A 133 -3.22 16.81 -13.28
N LEU A 134 -2.15 17.49 -12.86
CA LEU A 134 -0.77 17.12 -13.22
C LEU A 134 -0.42 15.73 -12.68
N GLN A 135 -0.74 15.44 -11.42
CA GLN A 135 -0.52 14.13 -10.82
C GLN A 135 -1.33 13.04 -11.53
N VAL A 136 -2.60 13.29 -11.84
CA VAL A 136 -3.46 12.35 -12.57
C VAL A 136 -2.91 12.06 -13.97
N ASN A 137 -2.43 13.07 -14.70
CA ASN A 137 -1.84 12.87 -16.03
C ASN A 137 -0.57 12.01 -15.97
N GLN A 138 0.31 12.26 -15.00
CA GLN A 138 1.52 11.45 -14.78
C GLN A 138 1.17 10.00 -14.38
N ALA A 139 0.18 9.82 -13.50
CA ALA A 139 -0.29 8.50 -13.11
C ALA A 139 -0.89 7.75 -14.31
N ASN A 140 -1.64 8.43 -15.18
CA ASN A 140 -2.21 7.85 -16.37
C ASN A 140 -1.15 7.44 -17.41
N SER A 141 -0.06 8.21 -17.58
CA SER A 141 1.03 7.81 -18.49
C SER A 141 1.77 6.58 -17.96
N ILE A 142 2.09 6.54 -16.66
CA ILE A 142 2.72 5.38 -16.02
C ILE A 142 1.81 4.15 -16.10
N ALA A 143 0.51 4.32 -15.86
CA ALA A 143 -0.46 3.24 -15.96
C ALA A 143 -0.59 2.71 -17.41
N LEU A 144 -0.43 3.57 -18.41
CA LEU A 144 -0.45 3.17 -19.81
C LEU A 144 0.79 2.35 -20.18
N GLU A 145 1.98 2.78 -19.74
CA GLU A 145 3.23 2.04 -19.92
C GLU A 145 3.19 0.68 -19.20
N ALA A 146 2.71 0.63 -17.96
CA ALA A 146 2.55 -0.64 -17.25
C ALA A 146 1.54 -1.58 -17.94
N LYS A 147 0.47 -1.04 -18.53
CA LYS A 147 -0.50 -1.85 -19.29
C LYS A 147 0.13 -2.47 -20.53
N THR A 148 0.91 -1.71 -21.30
CA THR A 148 1.57 -2.26 -22.50
C THR A 148 2.59 -3.32 -22.12
N GLU A 149 3.36 -3.14 -21.04
CA GLU A 149 4.27 -4.17 -20.52
C GLU A 149 3.52 -5.45 -20.09
N VAL A 150 2.42 -5.31 -19.35
CA VAL A 150 1.62 -6.48 -18.91
C VAL A 150 0.98 -7.22 -20.08
N GLU A 151 0.48 -6.51 -21.10
CA GLU A 151 -0.01 -7.13 -22.33
C GLU A 151 1.11 -7.91 -23.04
N THR A 152 2.31 -7.33 -23.14
CA THR A 152 3.45 -8.01 -23.78
C THR A 152 3.89 -9.28 -23.04
N ILE A 153 3.76 -9.32 -21.71
CA ILE A 153 4.06 -10.50 -20.88
C ILE A 153 2.99 -11.58 -21.07
N LYS A 154 1.71 -11.19 -21.14
CA LYS A 154 0.57 -12.12 -21.29
C LYS A 154 0.67 -12.92 -22.58
N ASP A 155 1.10 -12.30 -23.67
CA ASP A 155 1.18 -12.97 -24.97
C ASP A 155 2.30 -14.03 -24.99
N VAL A 156 3.43 -13.79 -24.32
CA VAL A 156 4.54 -14.76 -24.20
C VAL A 156 4.11 -16.01 -23.42
N VAL A 157 3.27 -15.82 -22.40
CA VAL A 157 2.73 -16.91 -21.58
C VAL A 157 1.71 -17.75 -22.36
N SER A 158 0.97 -17.15 -23.29
CA SER A 158 -0.17 -17.76 -24.01
C SER A 158 0.21 -18.66 -25.20
N LEU A 159 1.50 -18.89 -25.47
CA LEU A 159 1.93 -19.74 -26.60
C LEU A 159 1.43 -21.18 -26.46
N ASP A 160 0.75 -21.66 -27.50
CA ASP A 160 0.13 -22.99 -27.64
C ASP A 160 1.19 -24.11 -27.67
N SER A 161 0.84 -25.24 -27.04
CA SER A 161 1.68 -26.44 -26.86
C SER A 161 1.88 -27.26 -28.14
N ASN A 162 1.02 -27.08 -29.15
CA ASN A 162 0.99 -27.94 -30.34
C ASN A 162 2.17 -27.69 -31.31
N SER A 163 2.75 -26.49 -31.31
CA SER A 163 3.88 -26.09 -32.18
C SER A 163 5.11 -25.60 -31.39
N TRP A 164 5.38 -26.23 -30.25
CA TRP A 164 6.41 -25.79 -29.28
C TRP A 164 7.80 -25.57 -29.89
N ARG A 165 8.20 -26.35 -30.89
CA ARG A 165 9.50 -26.17 -31.57
C ARG A 165 9.60 -24.85 -32.33
N THR A 166 8.56 -24.51 -33.10
CA THR A 166 8.50 -23.26 -33.85
C THR A 166 8.45 -22.08 -32.89
N ASN A 167 7.62 -22.19 -31.85
CA ASN A 167 7.42 -21.13 -30.86
C ASN A 167 8.71 -20.85 -30.07
N THR A 168 9.38 -21.90 -29.58
CA THR A 168 10.66 -21.76 -28.85
C THR A 168 11.77 -21.24 -29.76
N HIS A 169 11.83 -21.69 -31.01
CA HIS A 169 12.79 -21.17 -31.99
C HIS A 169 12.58 -19.68 -32.25
N GLN A 170 11.34 -19.24 -32.47
CA GLN A 170 11.02 -17.84 -32.71
C GLN A 170 11.37 -16.95 -31.50
N LEU A 171 11.09 -17.42 -30.28
CA LEU A 171 11.49 -16.72 -29.06
C LEU A 171 13.01 -16.57 -28.98
N ILE A 172 13.77 -17.65 -29.16
CA ILE A 172 15.24 -17.60 -29.13
C ILE A 172 15.80 -16.69 -30.22
N ALA A 173 15.22 -16.73 -31.44
CA ALA A 173 15.62 -15.84 -32.53
C ALA A 173 15.36 -14.37 -32.21
N ARG A 174 14.26 -14.04 -31.53
CA ARG A 174 13.97 -12.68 -31.05
C ARG A 174 14.93 -12.25 -29.94
N ILE A 175 15.30 -13.17 -29.03
CA ILE A 175 16.31 -12.89 -27.99
C ILE A 175 17.64 -12.53 -28.66
N ALA A 176 18.08 -13.33 -29.62
CA ALA A 176 19.30 -13.08 -30.37
C ALA A 176 19.25 -11.75 -31.14
N LYS A 177 18.12 -11.44 -31.80
CA LYS A 177 17.91 -10.17 -32.50
C LYS A 177 18.04 -8.97 -31.56
N LYS A 178 17.50 -9.06 -30.34
CA LYS A 178 17.61 -7.99 -29.33
C LYS A 178 19.05 -7.83 -28.80
N GLN A 179 19.80 -8.93 -28.66
CA GLN A 179 21.20 -8.94 -28.20
C GLN A 179 22.22 -8.46 -29.24
N GLY A 180 21.80 -8.19 -30.49
CA GLY A 180 22.68 -7.60 -31.51
C GLY A 180 23.03 -8.52 -32.69
N GLY A 181 22.40 -9.69 -32.84
CA GLY A 181 22.56 -10.49 -34.06
C GLY A 181 22.30 -12.00 -33.90
N PHE A 182 22.22 -12.70 -35.03
CA PHE A 182 21.94 -14.14 -35.09
C PHE A 182 23.07 -15.01 -34.50
N GLU A 183 24.26 -14.46 -34.27
CA GLU A 183 25.42 -15.16 -33.69
C GLU A 183 25.12 -15.69 -32.28
N HIS A 184 24.27 -14.98 -31.51
CA HIS A 184 23.90 -15.36 -30.15
C HIS A 184 22.91 -16.53 -30.08
N ILE A 185 22.32 -16.98 -31.20
CA ILE A 185 21.34 -18.07 -31.19
C ILE A 185 21.94 -19.36 -30.63
N ASN A 186 23.18 -19.69 -31.01
CA ASN A 186 23.81 -20.92 -30.55
C ASN A 186 24.14 -20.83 -29.05
N MET A 187 24.60 -19.68 -28.57
CA MET A 187 24.82 -19.45 -27.14
C MET A 187 23.53 -19.63 -26.34
N LEU A 188 22.44 -18.99 -26.77
CA LEU A 188 21.13 -19.07 -26.10
C LEU A 188 20.53 -20.48 -26.11
N ARG A 189 20.78 -21.26 -27.17
CA ARG A 189 20.38 -22.68 -27.22
C ARG A 189 21.19 -23.54 -26.25
N THR A 190 22.48 -23.30 -26.15
CA THR A 190 23.31 -24.01 -25.16
C THR A 190 22.86 -23.67 -23.75
N GLU A 191 22.64 -22.37 -23.46
CA GLU A 191 22.11 -21.90 -22.18
C GLU A 191 20.74 -22.53 -21.87
N SER A 192 19.83 -22.61 -22.84
CA SER A 192 18.51 -23.20 -22.63
C SER A 192 18.57 -24.69 -22.28
N TYR A 193 19.47 -25.46 -22.90
CA TYR A 193 19.69 -26.87 -22.55
C TYR A 193 20.35 -27.04 -21.18
N GLU A 194 21.32 -26.18 -20.82
CA GLU A 194 21.95 -26.20 -19.50
C GLU A 194 20.94 -25.89 -18.39
N LEU A 195 20.08 -24.89 -18.59
CA LEU A 195 19.00 -24.56 -17.66
C LEU A 195 18.01 -25.73 -17.53
N LEU A 196 17.72 -26.44 -18.62
CA LEU A 196 16.85 -27.63 -18.56
C LEU A 196 17.48 -28.74 -17.72
N ASN A 197 18.76 -29.01 -17.97
CA ASN A 197 19.51 -30.00 -17.21
C ASN A 197 19.56 -29.66 -15.71
N LYS A 198 19.82 -28.40 -15.36
CA LYS A 198 19.87 -27.92 -13.97
C LYS A 198 18.51 -27.98 -13.28
N ARG A 199 17.46 -27.46 -13.92
CA ARG A 199 16.11 -27.33 -13.31
C ARG A 199 15.40 -28.67 -13.17
N PHE A 200 15.56 -29.56 -14.14
CA PHE A 200 14.88 -30.86 -14.16
C PHE A 200 15.78 -32.03 -13.72
N GLY A 201 17.06 -31.77 -13.42
CA GLY A 201 18.01 -32.81 -13.02
C GLY A 201 18.26 -33.85 -14.13
N VAL A 202 18.24 -33.40 -15.38
CA VAL A 202 18.37 -34.27 -16.57
C VAL A 202 19.72 -34.05 -17.24
N ASP A 203 20.22 -35.08 -17.92
CA ASP A 203 21.39 -34.97 -18.80
C ASP A 203 20.97 -35.23 -20.25
N LEU A 204 20.71 -34.15 -20.98
CA LEU A 204 20.36 -34.20 -22.41
C LEU A 204 21.47 -34.83 -23.27
N HIS A 205 22.73 -34.59 -22.95
CA HIS A 205 23.86 -35.10 -23.75
C HIS A 205 23.94 -36.62 -23.67
N ARG A 206 23.82 -37.17 -22.46
CA ARG A 206 23.76 -38.63 -22.26
C ARG A 206 22.54 -39.25 -22.93
N ARG A 207 21.37 -38.60 -22.86
CA ARG A 207 20.16 -39.07 -23.55
C ARG A 207 20.31 -39.05 -25.09
N LEU A 208 21.00 -38.05 -25.65
CA LEU A 208 21.28 -37.99 -27.09
C LEU A 208 22.18 -39.15 -27.54
N ILE A 209 23.23 -39.46 -26.79
CA ILE A 209 24.12 -40.60 -27.06
C ILE A 209 23.33 -41.91 -27.02
N ASN A 210 22.53 -42.10 -25.97
CA ASN A 210 21.70 -43.31 -25.83
C ASN A 210 20.69 -43.44 -26.97
N LYS A 211 20.07 -42.34 -27.42
CA LYS A 211 19.14 -42.34 -28.56
C LYS A 211 19.85 -42.74 -29.86
N ARG A 212 21.03 -42.19 -30.13
CA ARG A 212 21.85 -42.55 -31.31
C ARG A 212 22.28 -44.02 -31.27
N ARG A 213 22.64 -44.54 -30.10
CA ARG A 213 22.98 -45.95 -29.89
C ARG A 213 21.78 -46.86 -30.15
N LYS A 214 20.61 -46.54 -29.59
CA LYS A 214 19.38 -47.30 -29.81
C LYS A 214 19.00 -47.36 -31.28
N MET A 215 19.10 -46.25 -32.01
CA MET A 215 18.89 -46.22 -33.46
C MET A 215 19.90 -47.07 -34.24
N ALA A 216 21.13 -47.23 -33.74
CA ALA A 216 22.12 -48.10 -34.36
C ALA A 216 21.73 -49.57 -34.20
N GLU A 217 21.26 -49.94 -33.01
CA GLU A 217 20.76 -51.29 -32.68
C GLU A 217 19.48 -51.62 -33.50
N GLU A 218 18.66 -50.61 -33.80
CA GLU A 218 17.48 -50.72 -34.68
C GLU A 218 17.82 -50.75 -36.18
N GLY A 219 19.10 -50.67 -36.57
CA GLY A 219 19.54 -50.77 -37.97
C GLY A 219 19.38 -49.51 -38.80
N VAL A 220 19.24 -48.34 -38.18
CA VAL A 220 19.10 -47.05 -38.88
C VAL A 220 20.44 -46.60 -39.49
N SER A 221 20.41 -46.05 -40.71
CA SER A 221 21.60 -45.54 -41.40
C SER A 221 22.36 -44.50 -40.58
N GLU A 222 23.69 -44.49 -40.69
CA GLU A 222 24.57 -43.55 -40.00
C GLU A 222 24.20 -42.09 -40.27
N SER A 223 23.91 -41.77 -41.54
CA SER A 223 23.46 -40.44 -41.99
C SER A 223 22.19 -39.92 -41.29
N LYS A 224 21.29 -40.82 -40.87
CA LYS A 224 20.07 -40.45 -40.16
C LYS A 224 20.32 -40.32 -38.65
N ARG A 225 21.28 -41.07 -38.10
CA ARG A 225 21.70 -40.99 -36.68
C ARG A 225 22.42 -39.68 -36.36
N GLU A 226 23.26 -39.18 -37.26
CA GLU A 226 24.00 -37.93 -37.06
C GLU A 226 23.10 -36.69 -37.02
N LYS A 227 21.99 -36.71 -37.76
CA LYS A 227 21.02 -35.60 -37.80
C LYS A 227 20.20 -35.45 -36.50
N VAL A 228 20.19 -36.46 -35.64
CA VAL A 228 19.48 -36.41 -34.35
C VAL A 228 20.12 -35.37 -33.45
N ASN A 229 19.29 -34.48 -32.91
CA ASN A 229 19.70 -33.37 -32.05
C ASN A 229 18.99 -33.40 -30.68
N ASN A 230 19.33 -32.45 -29.80
CA ASN A 230 18.73 -32.35 -28.46
C ASN A 230 17.22 -32.10 -28.48
N LEU A 231 16.67 -31.39 -29.48
CA LEU A 231 15.22 -31.19 -29.61
C LEU A 231 14.50 -32.50 -29.92
N ASP A 232 15.14 -33.41 -30.65
CA ASP A 232 14.58 -34.74 -30.91
C ASP A 232 14.56 -35.60 -29.66
N VAL A 233 15.54 -35.44 -28.77
CA VAL A 233 15.53 -36.09 -27.44
C VAL A 233 14.41 -35.52 -26.57
N ILE A 234 14.21 -34.19 -26.61
CA ILE A 234 13.14 -33.52 -25.88
C ILE A 234 11.75 -33.94 -26.39
N GLN A 235 11.58 -34.14 -27.71
CA GLN A 235 10.29 -34.55 -28.28
C GLN A 235 9.80 -35.91 -27.77
N ASP A 236 10.69 -36.82 -27.40
CA ASP A 236 10.30 -38.16 -26.95
C ASP A 236 9.61 -38.13 -25.57
N ASP A 237 9.78 -37.07 -24.78
CA ASP A 237 9.30 -36.98 -23.39
C ASP A 237 8.45 -35.72 -23.20
N LYS A 238 7.14 -35.90 -22.94
CA LYS A 238 6.19 -34.80 -22.72
C LYS A 238 6.62 -33.88 -21.57
N LYS A 239 7.24 -34.41 -20.51
CA LYS A 239 7.73 -33.60 -19.38
C LYS A 239 8.89 -32.71 -19.79
N LEU A 240 9.77 -33.20 -20.68
CA LEU A 240 10.86 -32.39 -21.22
C LEU A 240 10.35 -31.31 -22.17
N ILE A 241 9.29 -31.57 -22.96
CA ILE A 241 8.66 -30.55 -23.81
C ILE A 241 8.13 -29.40 -22.95
N GLU A 242 7.30 -29.70 -21.94
CA GLU A 242 6.74 -28.69 -21.04
C GLU A 242 7.85 -27.93 -20.29
N GLY A 243 8.86 -28.66 -19.80
CA GLY A 243 10.00 -28.08 -19.11
C GLY A 243 10.85 -27.15 -19.99
N TYR A 244 11.09 -27.54 -21.24
CA TYR A 244 11.85 -26.73 -22.18
C TYR A 244 11.09 -25.47 -22.59
N VAL A 245 9.77 -25.59 -22.84
CA VAL A 245 8.92 -24.42 -23.14
C VAL A 245 8.92 -23.43 -21.96
N ALA A 246 8.80 -23.91 -20.73
CA ALA A 246 8.84 -23.06 -19.54
C ALA A 246 10.17 -22.29 -19.43
N ILE A 247 11.29 -22.96 -19.68
CA ILE A 247 12.62 -22.33 -19.62
C ILE A 247 12.78 -21.27 -20.71
N VAL A 248 12.37 -21.55 -21.93
CA VAL A 248 12.47 -20.56 -23.02
C VAL A 248 11.53 -19.37 -22.77
N LYS A 249 10.36 -19.58 -22.15
CA LYS A 249 9.49 -18.49 -21.68
C LYS A 249 10.17 -17.65 -20.60
N ASP A 250 10.77 -18.28 -19.58
CA ASP A 250 11.50 -17.57 -18.53
C ASP A 250 12.69 -16.78 -19.08
N MET A 251 13.42 -17.34 -20.06
CA MET A 251 14.49 -16.64 -20.77
C MET A 251 13.93 -15.43 -21.55
N ALA A 252 12.82 -15.58 -22.27
CA ALA A 252 12.20 -14.48 -23.00
C ALA A 252 11.77 -13.33 -22.07
N LEU A 253 11.25 -13.65 -20.87
CA LEU A 253 10.94 -12.67 -19.83
C LEU A 253 12.19 -11.97 -19.30
N LYS A 254 13.26 -12.74 -18.99
CA LYS A 254 14.54 -12.20 -18.52
C LYS A 254 15.14 -11.20 -19.51
N TYR A 255 15.01 -11.46 -20.82
CA TYR A 255 15.50 -10.58 -21.87
C TYR A 255 14.45 -9.55 -22.34
N GLY A 256 13.26 -9.50 -21.74
CA GLY A 256 12.21 -8.50 -22.01
C GLY A 256 11.72 -8.48 -23.46
N ILE A 257 11.23 -9.61 -23.96
CA ILE A 257 10.77 -9.76 -25.35
C ILE A 257 9.26 -9.89 -25.40
N SER A 258 8.62 -9.12 -26.28
CA SER A 258 7.21 -9.25 -26.63
C SER A 258 6.99 -10.32 -27.70
N SER A 259 5.92 -11.11 -27.57
CA SER A 259 5.62 -12.19 -28.50
C SER A 259 4.72 -11.78 -29.67
N ASP A 260 4.70 -10.52 -30.12
CA ASP A 260 3.89 -10.11 -31.28
C ASP A 260 4.19 -10.99 -32.50
N LEU A 261 3.34 -11.99 -32.74
CA LEU A 261 3.45 -12.96 -33.83
C LEU A 261 2.95 -12.37 -35.16
N SER A 262 2.52 -11.11 -35.17
CA SER A 262 1.86 -10.45 -36.30
C SER A 262 2.74 -9.44 -37.06
N LYS A 263 3.99 -9.23 -36.67
CA LYS A 263 4.93 -8.36 -37.41
C LYS A 263 6.13 -9.15 -37.91
N ASN A 264 5.91 -9.87 -39.00
CA ASN A 264 6.85 -10.13 -40.10
C ASN A 264 6.08 -10.81 -41.23
#